data_AF-A0A7W4CE56-F1
#
_entry.id   AF-A0A7W4CE56-F1
#
_cell.length_a   1.000
_cell.length_b   1.000
_cell.length_c   1.000
_cell.angle_alpha   90.00
_cell.angle_beta   90.00
_cell.angle_gamma   90.00
#
_symmetry.space_group_name_H-M   'P 1'
#
loop_
_entity.id
_entity.type
_entity.pdbx_description
1 polymer ?
#
loop_
_entity_poly.entity_id
_entity_poly.type
_entity_poly.pdbx_seq_one_letter_code
_entity_poly.pdbx_strand_id
1 'polypeptide(L)'
;MNIRSNKWVSSFILLKLVIIIFCSIFFELLTKQGDLDIFTTRLDSGGHPLTDGTDLMVEIGIAIRDPLFANLIFGGLSLFLCFLVLKYCINNLHTVHFRLIYMAMLVPNYLLWTSQMSKESFFQIVFFFALLALNSKHRILAIPFLYFSYVMKFQYFIPFLLTLRLFKRTISNFYTYYILSTLSLVAIFVLAYDNFDVIEKFAVSFAMYFDGGGSARDTSWNDVSDFAVDFIIYPIPFFIGPLITDITKGPLYLISFIEGIFQLILLIYMFVSLGQDKYAKRVFVLVVISLVYLHFPFSAFNIGAGIRYKQALWTTIIVIFITLCKGKSRKCQG
;
A
#
# COMPACT_ATOMS: atom_id res chain seq x y z
N MET A 1 -20.68 26.04 -2.10
CA MET A 1 -20.40 25.13 -0.97
C MET A 1 -18.91 25.20 -0.63
N ASN A 2 -18.44 26.24 0.09
CA ASN A 2 -17.00 26.61 0.09
C ASN A 2 -16.32 26.78 1.47
N ILE A 3 -17.03 26.61 2.59
CA ILE A 3 -16.50 26.88 3.95
C ILE A 3 -16.16 25.59 4.73
N ARG A 4 -16.59 24.42 4.26
CA ARG A 4 -16.41 23.13 4.96
C ARG A 4 -15.10 22.39 4.66
N SER A 5 -14.30 22.81 3.68
CA SER A 5 -13.05 22.11 3.30
C SER A 5 -11.89 22.37 4.28
N ASN A 6 -11.70 23.64 4.68
CA ASN A 6 -10.44 24.03 5.33
C ASN A 6 -10.32 23.50 6.76
N LYS A 7 -11.41 23.47 7.55
CA LYS A 7 -11.37 22.99 8.93
C LYS A 7 -10.92 21.53 9.03
N TRP A 8 -11.48 20.65 8.19
CA TRP A 8 -11.17 19.21 8.21
C TRP A 8 -9.71 18.94 7.82
N VAL A 9 -9.24 19.66 6.81
CA VAL A 9 -7.85 19.57 6.34
C VAL A 9 -6.89 20.10 7.40
N SER A 10 -7.18 21.25 8.02
CA SER A 10 -6.37 21.80 9.11
C SER A 10 -6.33 20.86 10.33
N SER A 11 -7.47 20.28 10.74
CA SER A 11 -7.51 19.32 11.84
C SER A 11 -6.70 18.05 11.53
N PHE A 12 -6.75 17.55 10.31
CA PHE A 12 -5.94 16.41 9.88
C PHE A 12 -4.46 16.73 9.89
N ILE A 13 -4.07 17.90 9.36
CA ILE A 13 -2.67 18.34 9.35
C ILE A 13 -2.15 18.43 10.79
N LEU A 14 -2.90 19.06 11.69
CA LEU A 14 -2.51 19.20 13.08
C LEU A 14 -2.33 17.84 13.76
N LEU A 15 -3.31 16.93 13.61
CA LEU A 15 -3.22 15.60 14.19
C LEU A 15 -2.02 14.84 13.64
N LYS A 16 -1.83 14.87 12.31
CA LYS A 16 -0.73 14.17 11.65
C LYS A 16 0.63 14.72 12.08
N LEU A 17 0.78 16.04 12.26
CA LEU A 17 1.99 16.65 12.82
C LEU A 17 2.27 16.14 14.24
N VAL A 18 1.25 16.08 15.10
CA VAL A 18 1.38 15.51 16.45
C VAL A 18 1.84 14.06 16.38
N ILE A 19 1.26 13.26 15.48
CA ILE A 19 1.67 11.86 15.29
C ILE A 19 3.08 11.74 14.71
N ILE A 20 3.50 12.62 13.79
CA ILE A 20 4.88 12.62 13.27
C ILE A 20 5.86 12.87 14.43
N ILE A 21 5.62 13.90 15.25
CA ILE A 21 6.47 14.20 16.42
C ILE A 21 6.46 13.03 17.39
N PHE A 22 5.29 12.46 17.67
CA PHE A 22 5.16 11.29 18.53
C PHE A 22 5.95 10.09 17.99
N CYS A 23 5.86 9.80 16.69
CA CYS A 23 6.63 8.74 16.05
C CYS A 23 8.14 9.02 16.11
N SER A 24 8.56 10.26 15.86
CA SER A 24 9.97 10.63 15.91
C SER A 24 10.58 10.45 17.32
N ILE A 25 9.79 10.58 18.39
CA ILE A 25 10.30 10.54 19.77
C ILE A 25 10.09 9.18 20.45
N PHE A 26 8.92 8.57 20.27
CA PHE A 26 8.48 7.43 21.09
C PHE A 26 8.37 6.11 20.32
N PHE A 27 8.59 6.11 19.00
CA PHE A 27 8.28 4.90 18.22
C PHE A 27 9.22 3.73 18.48
N GLU A 28 10.49 3.99 18.77
CA GLU A 28 11.46 2.96 19.17
C GLU A 28 11.02 2.21 20.44
N LEU A 29 10.23 2.86 21.30
CA LEU A 29 9.66 2.23 22.51
C LEU A 29 8.45 1.35 22.21
N LEU A 30 7.75 1.59 21.10
CA LEU A 30 6.53 0.86 20.71
C LEU A 30 6.83 -0.38 19.88
N THR A 31 7.92 -0.38 19.12
CA THR A 31 8.28 -1.47 18.22
C THR A 31 9.76 -1.39 17.86
N LYS A 32 10.45 -2.54 17.89
CA LYS A 32 11.78 -2.69 17.28
C LYS A 32 11.64 -2.65 15.76
N GLN A 33 11.66 -1.45 15.18
CA GLN A 33 11.57 -1.29 13.75
C GLN A 33 12.94 -1.55 13.13
N GLY A 34 13.19 -2.81 12.74
CA GLY A 34 14.49 -3.23 12.21
C GLY A 34 14.99 -2.44 11.00
N ASP A 35 14.12 -1.74 10.26
CA ASP A 35 14.51 -1.01 9.05
C ASP A 35 15.04 0.41 9.32
N LEU A 36 14.54 1.14 10.33
CA LEU A 36 14.95 2.54 10.56
C LEU A 36 16.41 2.62 10.98
N ASP A 37 16.79 1.80 11.97
CA ASP A 37 18.17 1.67 12.43
C ASP A 37 19.08 1.35 11.25
N ILE A 38 18.71 0.35 10.42
CA ILE A 38 19.47 -0.02 9.23
C ILE A 38 19.68 1.18 8.28
N PHE A 39 18.67 2.04 8.09
CA PHE A 39 18.79 3.19 7.19
C PHE A 39 19.66 4.30 7.74
N THR A 40 19.69 4.50 9.06
CA THR A 40 20.34 5.67 9.67
C THR A 40 21.68 5.36 10.36
N THR A 41 21.95 4.10 10.69
CA THR A 41 23.19 3.70 11.40
C THR A 41 24.22 3.05 10.49
N ARG A 42 23.86 2.63 9.27
CA ARG A 42 24.85 2.18 8.27
C ARG A 42 25.70 3.37 7.82
N LEU A 43 27.02 3.19 7.86
CA LEU A 43 27.99 4.23 7.47
C LEU A 43 28.55 4.01 6.06
N ASP A 44 28.28 2.85 5.47
CA ASP A 44 28.78 2.41 4.18
C ASP A 44 27.65 2.31 3.15
N SER A 45 27.92 2.88 1.98
CA SER A 45 26.95 3.03 0.90
C SER A 45 27.23 2.10 -0.29
N GLY A 46 27.91 0.97 -0.03
CA GLY A 46 28.42 0.04 -1.05
C GLY A 46 27.35 -0.72 -1.86
N GLY A 47 26.09 -0.34 -1.73
CA GLY A 47 24.96 -0.93 -2.45
C GLY A 47 24.70 -0.33 -3.83
N HIS A 48 23.58 -0.73 -4.42
CA HIS A 48 23.14 -0.24 -5.73
C HIS A 48 21.80 0.52 -5.58
N PRO A 49 21.80 1.78 -5.13
CA PRO A 49 20.58 2.52 -4.76
C PRO A 49 19.63 2.79 -5.93
N LEU A 50 20.10 2.65 -7.17
CA LEU A 50 19.23 2.75 -8.34
C LEU A 50 18.48 1.45 -8.62
N THR A 51 18.90 0.30 -8.09
CA THR A 51 18.27 -1.00 -8.36
C THR A 51 17.69 -1.67 -7.12
N ASP A 52 18.15 -1.29 -5.92
CA ASP A 52 17.67 -1.81 -4.64
C ASP A 52 17.05 -0.69 -3.79
N GLY A 53 15.78 -0.85 -3.43
CA GLY A 53 15.06 0.14 -2.63
C GLY A 53 15.54 0.24 -1.17
N THR A 54 16.22 -0.78 -0.64
CA THR A 54 16.88 -0.74 0.67
C THR A 54 18.12 0.13 0.61
N ASP A 55 18.97 -0.09 -0.39
CA ASP A 55 20.19 0.70 -0.59
C ASP A 55 19.85 2.17 -0.88
N LEU A 56 18.77 2.43 -1.62
CA LEU A 56 18.27 3.79 -1.81
C LEU A 56 17.88 4.47 -0.48
N MET A 57 17.19 3.75 0.41
CA MET A 57 16.80 4.29 1.71
C MET A 57 18.01 4.47 2.63
N VAL A 58 19.00 3.58 2.57
CA VAL A 58 20.28 3.73 3.28
C VAL A 58 21.02 4.97 2.80
N GLU A 59 21.16 5.19 1.49
CA GLU A 59 21.81 6.39 0.93
C GLU A 59 21.10 7.68 1.35
N ILE A 60 19.76 7.70 1.32
CA ILE A 60 18.97 8.83 1.83
C ILE A 60 19.21 9.01 3.33
N GLY A 61 19.29 7.92 4.10
CA GLY A 61 19.55 7.95 5.53
C GLY A 61 20.95 8.48 5.86
N ILE A 62 21.98 8.05 5.13
CA ILE A 62 23.36 8.55 5.22
C ILE A 62 23.43 10.05 4.89
N ALA A 63 22.66 10.52 3.90
CA ALA A 63 22.60 11.93 3.57
C ALA A 63 21.95 12.78 4.70
N ILE A 64 20.98 12.21 5.41
CA ILE A 64 20.26 12.89 6.50
C ILE A 64 21.02 12.80 7.84
N ARG A 65 21.68 11.68 8.10
CA ARG A 65 22.46 11.32 9.33
C ARG A 65 21.70 11.29 10.66
N ASP A 66 20.55 11.92 10.74
CA ASP A 66 19.77 12.06 11.97
C ASP A 66 18.41 11.32 11.84
N PRO A 67 18.15 10.27 12.65
CA PRO A 67 16.90 9.50 12.59
C PRO A 67 15.64 10.33 12.89
N LEU A 68 15.75 11.28 13.83
CA LEU A 68 14.65 12.18 14.17
C LEU A 68 14.30 13.05 12.97
N PHE A 69 15.31 13.68 12.36
CA PHE A 69 15.15 14.55 11.21
C PHE A 69 14.67 13.78 9.97
N ALA A 70 15.14 12.54 9.78
CA ALA A 70 14.66 11.67 8.72
C ALA A 70 13.17 11.37 8.85
N ASN A 71 12.71 11.01 10.06
CA ASN A 71 11.28 10.81 10.33
C ASN A 71 10.47 12.10 10.17
N LEU A 72 11.01 13.27 10.53
CA LEU A 72 10.34 14.56 10.29
C LEU A 72 10.19 14.86 8.78
N ILE A 73 11.22 14.62 7.98
CA ILE A 73 11.18 14.82 6.52
C ILE A 73 10.15 13.87 5.90
N PHE A 74 10.28 12.57 6.14
CA PHE A 74 9.39 11.57 5.53
C PHE A 74 7.96 11.67 6.04
N GLY A 75 7.79 11.94 7.34
CA GLY A 75 6.50 12.27 7.93
C GLY A 75 5.89 13.51 7.28
N GLY A 76 6.68 14.57 7.06
CA GLY A 76 6.26 15.79 6.37
C GLY A 76 5.86 15.55 4.91
N LEU A 77 6.62 14.74 4.17
CA LEU A 77 6.30 14.35 2.79
C LEU A 77 5.01 13.51 2.73
N SER A 78 4.84 12.58 3.67
CA SER A 78 3.62 11.79 3.81
C SER A 78 2.41 12.64 4.18
N LEU A 79 2.59 13.62 5.07
CA LEU A 79 1.58 14.62 5.41
C LEU A 79 1.17 15.41 4.16
N PHE A 80 2.14 15.88 3.38
CA PHE A 80 1.89 16.60 2.13
C PHE A 80 1.14 15.73 1.12
N LEU A 81 1.53 14.46 0.98
CA LEU A 81 0.82 13.49 0.15
C LEU A 81 -0.64 13.31 0.60
N CYS A 82 -0.86 13.09 1.89
CA CYS A 82 -2.20 12.94 2.46
C CYS A 82 -3.06 14.18 2.20
N PHE A 83 -2.47 15.39 2.33
CA PHE A 83 -3.13 16.63 1.98
C PHE A 83 -3.56 16.67 0.50
N LEU A 84 -2.67 16.29 -0.42
CA LEU A 84 -2.99 16.26 -1.85
C LEU A 84 -4.10 15.24 -2.16
N VAL A 85 -4.05 14.05 -1.55
CA VAL A 85 -5.11 13.03 -1.68
C VAL A 85 -6.44 13.57 -1.16
N LEU A 86 -6.46 14.16 0.04
CA LEU A 86 -7.68 14.74 0.62
C LEU A 86 -8.24 15.87 -0.25
N LYS A 87 -7.38 16.77 -0.75
CA LYS A 87 -7.80 17.83 -1.68
C LYS A 87 -8.37 17.25 -2.98
N TYR A 88 -7.75 16.18 -3.49
CA TYR A 88 -8.25 15.47 -4.66
C TYR A 88 -9.62 14.82 -4.38
N CYS A 89 -9.81 14.19 -3.23
CA CYS A 89 -11.10 13.65 -2.78
C CYS A 89 -12.17 14.73 -2.70
N ILE A 90 -11.89 15.87 -2.05
CA ILE A 90 -12.84 16.99 -1.89
C ILE A 90 -13.36 17.47 -3.24
N ASN A 91 -12.48 17.54 -4.24
CA ASN A 91 -12.83 18.06 -5.55
C ASN A 91 -13.55 17.06 -6.46
N ASN A 92 -13.43 15.75 -6.22
CA ASN A 92 -13.90 14.72 -7.15
C ASN A 92 -14.93 13.74 -6.55
N LEU A 93 -15.21 13.79 -5.24
CA LEU A 93 -16.12 12.88 -4.57
C LEU A 93 -17.33 13.59 -3.94
N HIS A 94 -18.45 12.86 -3.88
CA HIS A 94 -19.57 13.24 -3.04
C HIS A 94 -19.16 13.28 -1.56
N THR A 95 -19.78 14.18 -0.78
CA THR A 95 -19.39 14.48 0.62
C THR A 95 -19.35 13.23 1.52
N VAL A 96 -20.25 12.27 1.29
CA VAL A 96 -20.29 11.02 2.06
C VAL A 96 -19.03 10.16 1.82
N HIS A 97 -18.61 10.00 0.57
CA HIS A 97 -17.39 9.25 0.25
C HIS A 97 -16.15 9.94 0.81
N PHE A 98 -16.09 11.27 0.73
CA PHE A 98 -15.00 12.05 1.33
C PHE A 98 -14.88 11.80 2.84
N ARG A 99 -16.00 11.87 3.59
CA ARG A 99 -15.98 11.66 5.05
C ARG A 99 -15.48 10.26 5.42
N LEU A 100 -15.90 9.24 4.69
CA LEU A 100 -15.48 7.86 4.95
C LEU A 100 -13.98 7.65 4.67
N ILE A 101 -13.47 8.19 3.56
CA ILE A 101 -12.03 8.16 3.25
C ILE A 101 -11.23 8.96 4.28
N TYR A 102 -11.74 10.12 4.69
CA TYR A 102 -11.12 10.92 5.74
C TYR A 102 -10.99 10.14 7.06
N MET A 103 -12.06 9.46 7.50
CA MET A 103 -12.02 8.61 8.69
C MET A 103 -11.02 7.45 8.55
N ALA A 104 -10.91 6.84 7.36
CA ALA A 104 -9.91 5.81 7.11
C ALA A 104 -8.47 6.31 7.15
N MET A 105 -8.23 7.57 6.78
CA MET A 105 -6.91 8.19 6.90
C MET A 105 -6.60 8.65 8.33
N LEU A 106 -7.60 8.72 9.21
CA LEU A 106 -7.44 9.08 10.62
C LEU A 106 -7.16 7.88 11.52
N VAL A 107 -7.21 6.65 11.01
CA VAL A 107 -6.99 5.49 11.86
C VAL A 107 -5.54 5.48 12.38
N PRO A 108 -5.32 5.17 13.67
CA PRO A 108 -4.00 5.19 14.30
C PRO A 108 -2.90 4.51 13.50
N ASN A 109 -3.09 3.28 13.00
CA ASN A 109 -2.01 2.61 12.26
C ASN A 109 -1.69 3.32 10.95
N TYR A 110 -2.69 3.83 10.23
CA TYR A 110 -2.42 4.62 9.02
C TYR A 110 -1.57 5.85 9.36
N LEU A 111 -1.95 6.57 10.42
CA LEU A 111 -1.21 7.76 10.85
C LEU A 111 0.22 7.42 11.29
N LEU A 112 0.42 6.35 12.06
CA LEU A 112 1.73 5.92 12.57
C LEU A 112 2.65 5.46 11.44
N TRP A 113 2.23 4.44 10.68
CA TRP A 113 3.09 3.75 9.71
C TRP A 113 3.41 4.58 8.48
N THR A 114 2.53 5.52 8.10
CA THR A 114 2.84 6.46 7.01
C THR A 114 3.66 7.66 7.48
N SER A 115 3.87 7.87 8.79
CA SER A 115 4.67 9.00 9.31
C SER A 115 6.17 8.69 9.42
N GLN A 116 6.62 7.53 8.96
CA GLN A 116 7.98 7.05 9.16
C GLN A 116 8.77 6.96 7.88
N MET A 117 10.09 7.09 8.03
CA MET A 117 11.03 6.73 6.97
C MET A 117 10.94 5.22 6.72
N SER A 118 10.29 4.85 5.62
CA SER A 118 10.13 3.47 5.21
C SER A 118 10.05 3.36 3.70
N LYS A 119 10.34 2.15 3.19
CA LYS A 119 10.20 1.86 1.76
C LYS A 119 8.75 2.05 1.30
N GLU A 120 7.80 1.76 2.19
CA GLU A 120 6.37 1.85 1.96
C GLU A 120 5.90 3.31 1.86
N SER A 121 6.33 4.17 2.79
CA SER A 121 6.04 5.61 2.75
C SER A 121 6.60 6.26 1.49
N PHE A 122 7.86 5.95 1.15
CA PHE A 122 8.49 6.50 -0.05
C PHE A 122 7.78 6.01 -1.32
N PHE A 123 7.46 4.71 -1.41
CA PHE A 123 6.66 4.14 -2.50
C PHE A 123 5.35 4.92 -2.69
N GLN A 124 4.58 5.16 -1.62
CA GLN A 124 3.32 5.92 -1.72
C GLN A 124 3.52 7.32 -2.29
N ILE A 125 4.60 8.01 -1.89
CA ILE A 125 4.92 9.37 -2.36
C ILE A 125 5.25 9.35 -3.85
N VAL A 126 6.23 8.56 -4.28
CA VAL A 126 6.64 8.51 -5.70
C VAL A 126 5.51 8.01 -6.58
N PHE A 127 4.75 7.03 -6.10
CA PHE A 127 3.59 6.47 -6.80
C PHE A 127 2.52 7.51 -7.07
N PHE A 128 2.18 8.32 -6.08
CA PHE A 128 1.19 9.37 -6.24
C PHE A 128 1.64 10.44 -7.22
N PHE A 129 2.92 10.84 -7.17
CA PHE A 129 3.48 11.76 -8.17
C PHE A 129 3.48 11.17 -9.58
N ALA A 130 3.72 9.87 -9.74
CA ALA A 130 3.56 9.20 -11.03
C ALA A 130 2.12 9.35 -11.56
N LEU A 131 1.12 9.13 -10.71
CA LEU A 131 -0.29 9.28 -11.09
C LEU A 131 -0.67 10.71 -11.45
N LEU A 132 -0.15 11.71 -10.71
CA LEU A 132 -0.34 13.12 -11.04
C LEU A 132 0.30 13.46 -12.38
N ALA A 133 1.54 13.04 -12.60
CA ALA A 133 2.29 13.30 -13.83
C ALA A 133 1.59 12.69 -15.05
N LEU A 134 1.09 11.44 -14.95
CA LEU A 134 0.34 10.78 -16.02
C LEU A 134 -0.98 11.49 -16.38
N ASN A 135 -1.61 12.14 -15.39
CA ASN A 135 -2.83 12.92 -15.60
C ASN A 135 -2.58 14.38 -16.00
N SER A 136 -1.32 14.80 -16.09
CA SER A 136 -0.93 16.17 -16.46
C SER A 136 -0.57 16.28 -17.94
N LYS A 137 -0.27 17.50 -18.40
CA LYS A 137 0.34 17.76 -19.71
C LYS A 137 1.80 17.25 -19.79
N HIS A 138 2.46 17.08 -18.64
CA HIS A 138 3.86 16.67 -18.53
C HIS A 138 4.00 15.18 -18.24
N ARG A 139 3.36 14.33 -19.05
CA ARG A 139 3.32 12.87 -18.84
C ARG A 139 4.70 12.21 -18.78
N ILE A 140 5.69 12.80 -19.45
CA ILE A 140 7.07 12.30 -19.44
C ILE A 140 7.70 12.32 -18.05
N LEU A 141 7.28 13.26 -17.18
CA LEU A 141 7.73 13.30 -15.79
C LEU A 141 7.26 12.09 -14.98
N ALA A 142 6.30 11.30 -15.48
CA ALA A 142 5.91 10.08 -14.80
C ALA A 142 7.02 9.02 -14.82
N ILE A 143 7.87 8.98 -15.86
CA ILE A 143 8.89 7.94 -16.04
C ILE A 143 9.80 7.80 -14.81
N PRO A 144 10.46 8.85 -14.30
CA PRO A 144 11.30 8.73 -13.11
C PRO A 144 10.49 8.28 -11.87
N PHE A 145 9.26 8.77 -11.69
CA PHE A 145 8.42 8.35 -10.55
C PHE A 145 7.97 6.89 -10.64
N LEU A 146 7.68 6.40 -11.85
CA LEU A 146 7.36 5.00 -12.14
C LEU A 146 8.57 4.10 -11.86
N TYR A 147 9.75 4.54 -12.29
CA TYR A 147 11.01 3.86 -12.04
C TYR A 147 11.27 3.72 -10.54
N PHE A 148 11.20 4.81 -9.77
CA PHE A 148 11.39 4.73 -8.32
C PHE A 148 10.28 3.91 -7.65
N SER A 149 9.04 3.95 -8.13
CA SER A 149 7.98 3.06 -7.61
C SER A 149 8.34 1.58 -7.78
N TYR A 150 8.93 1.23 -8.93
CA TYR A 150 9.42 -0.13 -9.23
C TYR A 150 10.58 -0.52 -8.32
N VAL A 151 11.62 0.32 -8.20
CA VAL A 151 12.80 0.06 -7.34
C VAL A 151 12.40 -0.20 -5.89
N MET A 152 11.42 0.56 -5.40
CA MET A 152 10.99 0.46 -4.00
C MET A 152 10.17 -0.80 -3.71
N LYS A 153 9.23 -1.13 -4.61
CA LYS A 153 8.30 -2.26 -4.45
C LYS A 153 7.83 -2.77 -5.82
N PHE A 154 8.69 -3.54 -6.49
CA PHE A 154 8.37 -4.14 -7.80
C PHE A 154 7.06 -4.95 -7.76
N GLN A 155 6.80 -5.63 -6.62
CA GLN A 155 5.61 -6.45 -6.45
C GLN A 155 4.31 -5.65 -6.53
N TYR A 156 4.31 -4.38 -6.10
CA TYR A 156 3.16 -3.49 -6.19
C TYR A 156 3.06 -2.78 -7.55
N PHE A 157 4.13 -2.82 -8.35
CA PHE A 157 4.18 -2.21 -9.67
C PHE A 157 3.29 -2.95 -10.69
N ILE A 158 3.15 -4.28 -10.60
CA ILE A 158 2.33 -5.07 -11.53
C ILE A 158 0.82 -4.73 -11.41
N PRO A 159 0.18 -4.80 -10.21
CA PRO A 159 -1.20 -4.34 -10.02
C PRO A 159 -1.39 -2.90 -10.51
N PHE A 160 -0.34 -2.09 -10.41
CA PHE A 160 -0.37 -0.71 -10.85
C PHE A 160 -0.26 -0.52 -12.37
N LEU A 161 0.56 -1.29 -13.09
CA LEU A 161 0.56 -1.28 -14.55
C LEU A 161 -0.82 -1.64 -15.10
N LEU A 162 -1.54 -2.56 -14.42
CA LEU A 162 -2.94 -2.82 -14.71
C LEU A 162 -3.75 -1.54 -14.52
N THR A 163 -3.63 -0.84 -13.39
CA THR A 163 -4.26 0.47 -13.14
C THR A 163 -3.94 1.53 -14.20
N LEU A 164 -2.68 1.65 -14.66
CA LEU A 164 -2.26 2.61 -15.69
C LEU A 164 -2.81 2.30 -17.07
N ARG A 165 -2.91 1.02 -17.43
CA ARG A 165 -3.55 0.57 -18.66
C ARG A 165 -5.04 0.91 -18.66
N LEU A 166 -5.67 0.96 -17.49
CA LEU A 166 -7.08 1.33 -17.30
C LEU A 166 -7.32 2.84 -17.33
N PHE A 167 -6.30 3.67 -17.02
CA PHE A 167 -6.33 5.11 -17.32
C PHE A 167 -6.46 5.37 -18.83
N LYS A 168 -5.99 4.46 -19.69
CA LYS A 168 -6.31 4.45 -21.12
C LYS A 168 -7.59 3.62 -21.35
N ARG A 169 -8.73 4.29 -21.27
CA ARG A 169 -10.10 3.83 -21.58
C ARG A 169 -10.29 3.31 -23.04
N THR A 170 -9.21 3.06 -23.77
CA THR A 170 -9.17 2.85 -25.22
C THR A 170 -9.19 1.39 -25.66
N ILE A 171 -9.11 0.42 -24.74
CA ILE A 171 -9.30 -0.99 -25.12
C ILE A 171 -10.81 -1.28 -25.11
N SER A 172 -11.42 -1.12 -26.28
CA SER A 172 -12.87 -1.21 -26.51
C SER A 172 -13.45 -2.61 -26.42
N ASN A 173 -12.62 -3.66 -26.46
CA ASN A 173 -13.09 -5.03 -26.66
C ASN A 173 -12.87 -5.92 -25.43
N PHE A 174 -13.98 -6.29 -24.78
CA PHE A 174 -14.03 -7.14 -23.59
C PHE A 174 -13.34 -8.50 -23.79
N TYR A 175 -13.37 -9.05 -25.01
CA TYR A 175 -12.74 -10.32 -25.35
C TYR A 175 -11.21 -10.26 -25.33
N THR A 176 -10.61 -9.17 -25.81
CA THR A 176 -9.16 -8.97 -25.75
C THR A 176 -8.67 -8.87 -24.30
N TYR A 177 -9.48 -8.30 -23.41
CA TYR A 177 -9.20 -8.28 -21.98
C TYR A 177 -9.22 -9.70 -21.38
N TYR A 178 -10.28 -10.47 -21.62
CA TYR A 178 -10.39 -11.83 -21.08
C TYR A 178 -9.26 -12.73 -21.60
N ILE A 179 -8.93 -12.64 -22.89
CA ILE A 179 -7.86 -13.39 -23.51
C ILE A 179 -6.49 -12.99 -22.95
N LEU A 180 -6.19 -11.70 -22.83
CA LEU A 180 -4.87 -11.26 -22.31
C LEU A 180 -4.72 -11.51 -20.81
N SER A 181 -5.78 -11.35 -20.01
CA SER A 181 -5.75 -11.69 -18.58
C SER A 181 -5.61 -13.19 -18.38
N THR A 182 -6.32 -14.00 -19.17
CA THR A 182 -6.18 -15.45 -19.14
C THR A 182 -4.80 -15.88 -19.62
N LEU A 183 -4.26 -15.30 -20.69
CA LEU A 183 -2.89 -15.56 -21.16
C LEU A 183 -1.83 -15.11 -20.17
N SER A 184 -2.05 -14.02 -19.44
CA SER A 184 -1.13 -13.54 -18.41
C SER A 184 -1.18 -14.44 -17.18
N LEU A 185 -2.37 -14.89 -16.77
CA LEU A 185 -2.54 -15.90 -15.71
C LEU A 185 -1.92 -17.24 -16.12
N VAL A 186 -2.20 -17.72 -17.34
CA VAL A 186 -1.61 -18.94 -17.88
C VAL A 186 -0.10 -18.81 -18.00
N ALA A 187 0.43 -17.67 -18.44
CA ALA A 187 1.88 -17.43 -18.48
C ALA A 187 2.47 -17.42 -17.07
N ILE A 188 1.82 -16.79 -16.08
CA ILE A 188 2.23 -16.85 -14.68
C ILE A 188 2.21 -18.29 -14.17
N PHE A 189 1.17 -19.07 -14.49
CA PHE A 189 1.04 -20.48 -14.08
C PHE A 189 2.03 -21.40 -14.78
N VAL A 190 2.31 -21.20 -16.07
CA VAL A 190 3.31 -21.96 -16.84
C VAL A 190 4.71 -21.61 -16.35
N LEU A 191 5.02 -20.32 -16.17
CA LEU A 191 6.28 -19.89 -15.58
C LEU A 191 6.42 -20.40 -14.14
N ALA A 192 5.33 -20.44 -13.37
CA ALA A 192 5.32 -21.00 -12.02
C ALA A 192 5.52 -22.52 -12.01
N TYR A 193 4.92 -23.24 -12.96
CA TYR A 193 5.04 -24.68 -13.10
C TYR A 193 6.44 -25.09 -13.56
N ASP A 194 6.97 -24.44 -14.60
CA ASP A 194 8.32 -24.70 -15.12
C ASP A 194 9.41 -24.26 -14.14
N ASN A 195 9.09 -23.38 -13.19
CA ASN A 195 9.98 -22.93 -12.12
C ASN A 195 9.46 -23.31 -10.73
N PHE A 196 8.79 -24.46 -10.60
CA PHE A 196 8.24 -24.89 -9.32
C PHE A 196 9.31 -24.95 -8.22
N ASP A 197 10.51 -25.42 -8.54
CA ASP A 197 11.67 -25.43 -7.63
C ASP A 197 12.08 -24.01 -7.18
N VAL A 198 11.88 -23.00 -8.02
CA VAL A 198 12.15 -21.60 -7.67
C VAL A 198 11.07 -21.07 -6.74
N ILE A 199 9.81 -21.46 -6.94
CA ILE A 199 8.70 -21.11 -6.05
C ILE A 199 8.86 -21.78 -4.70
N GLU A 200 9.27 -23.05 -4.66
CA GLU A 200 9.58 -23.77 -3.42
C GLU A 200 10.72 -23.09 -2.66
N LYS A 201 11.83 -22.80 -3.34
CA LYS A 201 12.95 -22.04 -2.75
C LYS A 201 12.52 -20.65 -2.29
N PHE A 202 11.64 -19.98 -3.03
CA PHE A 202 11.09 -18.69 -2.63
C PHE A 202 10.23 -18.81 -1.37
N ALA A 203 9.30 -19.78 -1.30
CA ALA A 203 8.43 -20.00 -0.16
C ALA A 203 9.24 -20.26 1.12
N VAL A 204 10.24 -21.13 1.02
CA VAL A 204 11.15 -21.47 2.13
C VAL A 204 12.03 -20.27 2.52
N SER A 205 12.62 -19.56 1.55
CA SER A 205 13.43 -18.36 1.82
C SER A 205 12.61 -17.23 2.44
N PHE A 206 11.34 -17.11 2.04
CA PHE A 206 10.43 -16.10 2.58
C PHE A 206 10.04 -16.40 4.02
N ALA A 207 9.82 -17.67 4.37
CA ALA A 207 9.62 -18.09 5.75
C ALA A 207 10.86 -17.78 6.61
N MET A 208 12.07 -18.12 6.13
CA MET A 208 13.33 -17.82 6.82
C MET A 208 13.57 -16.33 7.02
N TYR A 209 13.15 -15.47 6.08
CA TYR A 209 13.31 -14.02 6.19
C TYR A 209 12.58 -13.42 7.41
N PHE A 210 11.48 -14.05 7.85
CA PHE A 210 10.70 -13.60 9.00
C PHE A 210 10.95 -14.40 10.28
N ASP A 211 11.79 -15.44 10.21
CA ASP A 211 12.17 -16.24 11.37
C ASP A 211 13.03 -15.41 12.33
N GLY A 212 12.71 -15.44 13.63
CA GLY A 212 13.39 -14.67 14.67
C GLY A 212 12.94 -13.20 14.88
N GLY A 213 11.95 -12.71 14.12
CA GLY A 213 11.38 -11.38 14.35
C GLY A 213 10.42 -11.33 15.56
N GLY A 214 10.46 -10.28 16.38
CA GLY A 214 9.63 -10.17 17.60
C GLY A 214 8.10 -10.11 17.40
N SER A 215 7.64 -10.07 16.15
CA SER A 215 6.22 -10.15 15.76
C SER A 215 5.94 -11.28 14.77
N ALA A 216 6.85 -12.25 14.68
CA ALA A 216 6.67 -13.44 13.87
C ALA A 216 5.49 -14.28 14.38
N ARG A 217 4.83 -14.97 13.47
CA ARG A 217 3.85 -16.02 13.80
C ARG A 217 4.53 -17.37 13.69
N ASP A 218 3.99 -18.34 14.43
CA ASP A 218 4.36 -19.75 14.31
C ASP A 218 3.76 -20.35 13.02
N THR A 219 3.99 -19.68 11.89
CA THR A 219 3.63 -20.14 10.55
C THR A 219 4.94 -20.46 9.85
N SER A 220 5.11 -21.69 9.36
CA SER A 220 6.20 -22.06 8.47
C SER A 220 5.63 -22.65 7.20
N TRP A 221 6.12 -22.21 6.03
CA TRP A 221 5.93 -22.94 4.79
C TRP A 221 7.12 -23.87 4.63
N ASN A 222 6.91 -25.14 4.93
CA ASN A 222 7.96 -26.15 4.81
C ASN A 222 8.08 -26.65 3.37
N ASP A 223 6.98 -26.55 2.61
CA ASP A 223 6.91 -26.84 1.18
C ASP A 223 5.90 -25.93 0.46
N VAL A 224 5.75 -26.14 -0.85
CA VAL A 224 4.78 -25.39 -1.67
C VAL A 224 3.33 -25.72 -1.33
N SER A 225 3.05 -26.88 -0.73
CA SER A 225 1.70 -27.28 -0.35
C SER A 225 1.17 -26.44 0.82
N ASP A 226 2.01 -26.17 1.82
CA ASP A 226 1.71 -25.24 2.93
C ASP A 226 1.37 -23.85 2.37
N PHE A 227 2.20 -23.34 1.46
CA PHE A 227 1.94 -22.08 0.77
C PHE A 227 0.62 -22.09 0.00
N ALA A 228 0.34 -23.15 -0.77
CA ALA A 228 -0.86 -23.25 -1.60
C ALA A 228 -2.15 -23.28 -0.76
N VAL A 229 -2.14 -24.01 0.36
CA VAL A 229 -3.26 -24.06 1.31
C VAL A 229 -3.49 -22.66 1.89
N ASP A 230 -2.43 -22.03 2.39
CA ASP A 230 -2.59 -20.73 3.04
C ASP A 230 -2.98 -19.62 2.06
N PHE A 231 -2.46 -19.68 0.83
CA PHE A 231 -2.79 -18.78 -0.26
C PHE A 231 -4.29 -18.80 -0.59
N ILE A 232 -4.98 -19.93 -0.38
CA ILE A 232 -6.43 -20.02 -0.62
C ILE A 232 -7.22 -19.52 0.59
N ILE A 233 -6.82 -19.94 1.80
CA ILE A 233 -7.65 -19.78 3.01
C ILE A 233 -7.52 -18.38 3.60
N TYR A 234 -6.30 -17.86 3.68
CA TYR A 234 -6.01 -16.75 4.57
C TYR A 234 -5.79 -15.34 3.97
N PRO A 235 -5.78 -15.07 2.65
CA PRO A 235 -5.53 -13.71 2.17
C PRO A 235 -6.46 -12.65 2.76
N ILE A 236 -7.75 -12.96 2.92
CA ILE A 236 -8.73 -12.03 3.50
C ILE A 236 -8.51 -11.85 5.01
N PRO A 237 -8.45 -12.91 5.85
CA PRO A 237 -8.10 -12.78 7.25
C PRO A 237 -6.83 -11.95 7.49
N PHE A 238 -5.78 -12.21 6.71
CA PHE A 238 -4.52 -11.50 6.79
C PHE A 238 -4.57 -10.06 6.30
N PHE A 239 -5.51 -9.73 5.40
CA PHE A 239 -5.79 -8.35 5.00
C PHE A 239 -6.62 -7.59 6.05
N ILE A 240 -7.43 -8.26 6.87
CA ILE A 240 -8.03 -7.61 8.04
C ILE A 240 -6.91 -7.24 9.01
N GLY A 241 -5.96 -8.14 9.27
CA GLY A 241 -4.74 -7.85 10.02
C GLY A 241 -4.41 -8.96 11.03
N PRO A 242 -4.14 -8.61 12.32
CA PRO A 242 -3.93 -9.62 13.36
C PRO A 242 -5.11 -10.58 13.45
N LEU A 243 -4.85 -11.88 13.61
CA LEU A 243 -5.92 -12.84 13.91
C LEU A 243 -6.38 -12.67 15.35
N ILE A 244 -7.53 -13.24 15.70
CA ILE A 244 -8.05 -13.23 17.07
C ILE A 244 -7.00 -13.80 18.05
N THR A 245 -6.25 -14.80 17.62
CA THR A 245 -5.15 -15.41 18.39
C THR A 245 -3.96 -14.48 18.61
N ASP A 246 -3.76 -13.45 17.78
CA ASP A 246 -2.68 -12.47 17.92
C ASP A 246 -3.05 -11.30 18.84
N ILE A 247 -4.34 -11.05 19.05
CA ILE A 247 -4.83 -9.94 19.88
C ILE A 247 -4.28 -10.06 21.31
N THR A 248 -4.08 -11.29 21.80
CA THR A 248 -3.53 -11.56 23.13
C THR A 248 -2.08 -11.13 23.29
N LYS A 249 -1.34 -10.91 22.18
CA LYS A 249 0.06 -10.51 22.19
C LYS A 249 0.25 -9.01 22.51
N GLY A 250 -0.82 -8.20 22.47
CA GLY A 250 -0.74 -6.79 22.89
C GLY A 250 -1.89 -5.89 22.41
N PRO A 251 -2.11 -4.75 23.09
CA PRO A 251 -3.23 -3.84 22.79
C PRO A 251 -3.15 -3.21 21.40
N LEU A 252 -1.94 -3.05 20.85
CA LEU A 252 -1.75 -2.52 19.49
C LEU A 252 -2.38 -3.45 18.45
N TYR A 253 -2.31 -4.76 18.63
CA TYR A 253 -2.93 -5.72 17.71
C TYR A 253 -4.46 -5.70 17.76
N LEU A 254 -5.05 -5.45 18.94
CA LEU A 254 -6.49 -5.22 19.05
C LEU A 254 -6.92 -4.00 18.23
N ILE A 255 -6.20 -2.89 18.39
CA ILE A 255 -6.48 -1.65 17.63
C ILE A 255 -6.36 -1.93 16.13
N SER A 256 -5.29 -2.58 15.69
CA SER A 256 -5.10 -2.94 14.28
C SER A 256 -6.16 -3.88 13.72
N PHE A 257 -6.68 -4.80 14.53
CA PHE A 257 -7.78 -5.69 14.13
C PHE A 257 -9.09 -4.91 13.93
N ILE A 258 -9.45 -4.04 14.89
CA ILE A 258 -10.65 -3.20 14.79
C ILE A 258 -10.57 -2.29 13.56
N GLU A 259 -9.42 -1.66 13.33
CA GLU A 259 -9.19 -0.87 12.12
C GLU A 259 -9.31 -1.72 10.84
N GLY A 260 -8.83 -2.95 10.88
CA GLY A 260 -9.00 -3.94 9.82
C GLY A 260 -10.45 -4.20 9.44
N ILE A 261 -11.30 -4.40 10.43
CA ILE A 261 -12.74 -4.58 10.22
C ILE A 261 -13.34 -3.33 9.59
N PHE A 262 -13.02 -2.15 10.12
CA PHE A 262 -13.49 -0.89 9.56
C PHE A 262 -13.06 -0.71 8.09
N GLN A 263 -11.81 -1.04 7.79
CA GLN A 263 -11.23 -1.01 6.45
C GLN A 263 -11.93 -2.00 5.50
N LEU A 264 -12.26 -3.21 5.96
CA LEU A 264 -13.04 -4.17 5.17
C LEU A 264 -14.46 -3.65 4.87
N ILE A 265 -15.14 -3.08 5.86
CA ILE A 265 -16.46 -2.45 5.66
C ILE A 265 -16.37 -1.32 4.63
N LEU A 266 -15.33 -0.50 4.70
CA LEU A 266 -15.10 0.58 3.74
C LEU A 266 -14.83 0.04 2.33
N LEU A 267 -14.07 -1.04 2.19
CA LEU A 267 -13.80 -1.71 0.92
C LEU A 267 -15.10 -2.20 0.26
N ILE A 268 -15.98 -2.85 1.04
CA ILE A 268 -17.30 -3.29 0.60
C ILE A 268 -18.14 -2.09 0.18
N TYR A 269 -18.15 -1.02 0.98
CA TYR A 269 -18.86 0.21 0.66
C TYR A 269 -18.36 0.85 -0.65
N MET A 270 -17.04 0.91 -0.87
CA MET A 270 -16.45 1.42 -2.11
C MET A 270 -16.92 0.59 -3.31
N PHE A 271 -16.87 -0.75 -3.21
CA PHE A 271 -17.37 -1.63 -4.26
C PHE A 271 -18.86 -1.40 -4.58
N VAL A 272 -19.71 -1.28 -3.56
CA VAL A 272 -21.14 -0.99 -3.73
C VAL A 272 -21.36 0.39 -4.35
N SER A 273 -20.59 1.39 -3.94
CA SER A 273 -20.65 2.79 -4.42
C SER A 273 -20.35 2.93 -5.91
N LEU A 274 -19.62 1.98 -6.51
CA LEU A 274 -19.42 1.94 -7.96
C LEU A 274 -20.74 1.71 -8.72
N GLY A 275 -21.80 1.23 -8.05
CA GLY A 275 -23.15 1.07 -8.61
C GLY A 275 -23.22 -0.01 -9.70
N GLN A 276 -23.89 0.27 -10.81
CA GLN A 276 -24.07 -0.72 -11.90
C GLN A 276 -22.94 -0.73 -12.94
N ASP A 277 -21.86 0.02 -12.73
CA ASP A 277 -20.72 0.02 -13.66
C ASP A 277 -19.90 -1.28 -13.51
N LYS A 278 -20.26 -2.28 -14.33
CA LYS A 278 -19.62 -3.61 -14.33
C LYS A 278 -18.11 -3.53 -14.62
N TYR A 279 -17.67 -2.58 -15.43
CA TYR A 279 -16.25 -2.41 -15.73
C TYR A 279 -15.50 -1.89 -14.51
N ALA A 280 -16.00 -0.81 -13.90
CA ALA A 280 -15.39 -0.25 -12.70
C ALA A 280 -15.33 -1.27 -11.56
N LYS A 281 -16.40 -2.06 -11.36
CA LYS A 281 -16.44 -3.14 -10.36
C LYS A 281 -15.41 -4.23 -10.63
N ARG A 282 -15.33 -4.75 -11.86
CA ARG A 282 -14.36 -5.80 -12.23
C ARG A 282 -12.92 -5.33 -12.00
N VAL A 283 -12.63 -4.09 -12.41
CA VAL A 283 -11.34 -3.45 -12.21
C VAL A 283 -11.02 -3.31 -10.73
N PHE A 284 -11.95 -2.76 -9.95
CA PHE A 284 -11.76 -2.56 -8.52
C PHE A 284 -11.46 -3.88 -7.82
N VAL A 285 -12.25 -4.92 -8.12
CA VAL A 285 -12.06 -6.27 -7.58
C VAL A 285 -10.71 -6.85 -8.00
N LEU A 286 -10.33 -6.76 -9.28
CA LEU A 286 -9.05 -7.28 -9.76
C LEU A 286 -7.89 -6.65 -9.00
N VAL A 287 -7.83 -5.32 -8.92
CA VAL A 287 -6.71 -4.65 -8.26
C VAL A 287 -6.70 -4.94 -6.75
N VAL A 288 -7.85 -4.85 -6.08
CA VAL A 288 -7.94 -5.14 -4.65
C VAL A 288 -7.50 -6.57 -4.34
N ILE A 289 -8.00 -7.56 -5.10
CA ILE A 289 -7.59 -8.96 -4.93
C ILE A 289 -6.09 -9.10 -5.15
N SER A 290 -5.53 -8.54 -6.22
CA SER A 290 -4.08 -8.60 -6.46
C SER A 290 -3.28 -8.01 -5.30
N LEU A 291 -3.70 -6.87 -4.74
CA LEU A 291 -3.05 -6.26 -3.58
C LEU A 291 -3.18 -7.11 -2.31
N VAL A 292 -4.35 -7.71 -2.07
CA VAL A 292 -4.60 -8.62 -0.93
C VAL A 292 -3.70 -9.85 -0.99
N TYR A 293 -3.58 -10.47 -2.16
CA TYR A 293 -2.75 -11.67 -2.34
C TYR A 293 -1.25 -11.37 -2.31
N LEU A 294 -0.82 -10.21 -2.84
CA LEU A 294 0.58 -9.76 -2.69
C LEU A 294 0.93 -9.41 -1.25
N HIS A 295 -0.05 -8.96 -0.48
CA HIS A 295 0.11 -8.59 0.92
C HIS A 295 0.19 -9.82 1.84
N PHE A 296 -0.59 -10.86 1.51
CA PHE A 296 -0.81 -12.05 2.32
C PHE A 296 0.47 -12.64 2.94
N PRO A 297 1.55 -12.93 2.19
CA PRO A 297 2.75 -13.56 2.74
C PRO A 297 3.35 -12.76 3.90
N PHE A 298 3.41 -11.43 3.77
CA PHE A 298 3.99 -10.58 4.81
C PHE A 298 3.22 -10.67 6.13
N SER A 299 1.90 -10.73 6.05
CA SER A 299 1.01 -10.82 7.21
C SER A 299 0.97 -12.25 7.78
N ALA A 300 1.15 -13.26 6.92
CA ALA A 300 1.26 -14.68 7.28
C ALA A 300 2.38 -14.96 8.28
N PHE A 301 3.55 -14.40 8.00
CA PHE A 301 4.73 -14.62 8.81
C PHE A 301 4.96 -13.56 9.88
N ASN A 302 4.50 -12.32 9.68
CA ASN A 302 4.79 -11.25 10.62
C ASN A 302 3.63 -10.25 10.74
N ILE A 303 3.06 -10.15 11.95
CA ILE A 303 1.88 -9.31 12.20
C ILE A 303 2.19 -7.83 11.97
N GLY A 304 3.36 -7.37 12.43
CA GLY A 304 3.78 -5.97 12.31
C GLY A 304 4.01 -5.56 10.86
N ALA A 305 4.72 -6.40 10.10
CA ALA A 305 4.86 -6.24 8.66
C ALA A 305 3.49 -6.23 7.99
N GLY A 306 2.62 -7.18 8.33
CA GLY A 306 1.22 -7.24 7.93
C GLY A 306 0.49 -5.90 8.07
N ILE A 307 0.51 -5.34 9.27
CA ILE A 307 -0.14 -4.04 9.54
C ILE A 307 0.47 -2.94 8.67
N ARG A 308 1.81 -2.80 8.64
CA ARG A 308 2.52 -1.77 7.86
C ARG A 308 2.19 -1.83 6.37
N TYR A 309 2.31 -3.01 5.77
CA TYR A 309 2.06 -3.22 4.34
C TYR A 309 0.60 -2.95 3.98
N LYS A 310 -0.36 -3.37 4.81
CA LYS A 310 -1.77 -3.06 4.61
C LYS A 310 -2.03 -1.56 4.55
N GLN A 311 -1.47 -0.79 5.50
CA GLN A 311 -1.64 0.67 5.49
C GLN A 311 -1.00 1.32 4.27
N ALA A 312 0.12 0.77 3.76
CA ALA A 312 0.74 1.21 2.54
C ALA A 312 -0.20 1.10 1.32
N LEU A 313 -0.95 0.00 1.25
CA LEU A 313 -1.85 -0.31 0.13
C LEU A 313 -3.13 0.53 0.11
N TRP A 314 -3.57 1.05 1.27
CA TRP A 314 -4.83 1.79 1.38
C TRP A 314 -4.86 3.06 0.54
N THR A 315 -3.76 3.80 0.49
CA THR A 315 -3.64 5.00 -0.36
C THR A 315 -3.89 4.67 -1.83
N THR A 316 -3.33 3.55 -2.30
CA THR A 316 -3.52 3.07 -3.67
C THR A 316 -4.98 2.70 -3.94
N ILE A 317 -5.63 1.95 -3.02
CA ILE A 317 -7.04 1.56 -3.13
C ILE A 317 -7.95 2.81 -3.22
N ILE A 318 -7.71 3.81 -2.36
CA ILE A 318 -8.46 5.06 -2.34
C ILE A 318 -8.32 5.82 -3.67
N VAL A 319 -7.09 5.97 -4.18
CA VAL A 319 -6.85 6.70 -5.43
C VAL A 319 -7.51 6.00 -6.63
N ILE A 320 -7.50 4.66 -6.65
CA ILE A 320 -8.19 3.87 -7.67
C ILE A 320 -9.69 4.10 -7.59
N PHE A 321 -10.27 4.00 -6.39
CA PHE A 321 -11.71 4.22 -6.19
C PHE A 321 -12.14 5.59 -6.71
N ILE A 322 -11.41 6.66 -6.37
CA ILE A 322 -11.73 8.02 -6.85
C ILE A 322 -11.68 8.10 -8.37
N THR A 323 -10.65 7.50 -8.97
CA THR A 323 -10.47 7.47 -10.42
C THR A 323 -11.65 6.79 -11.12
N LEU A 324 -12.11 5.66 -10.58
CA LEU A 324 -13.27 4.94 -11.10
C LEU A 324 -14.57 5.73 -10.93
N CYS A 325 -14.76 6.42 -9.80
CA CYS A 325 -15.90 7.29 -9.58
C CYS A 325 -15.94 8.48 -10.56
N LYS A 326 -14.80 9.09 -10.88
CA LYS A 326 -14.71 10.22 -11.82
C LYS A 326 -15.13 9.85 -13.24
N GLY A 327 -14.87 8.61 -13.67
CA GLY A 327 -15.31 8.09 -14.97
C GLY A 327 -16.84 8.11 -15.16
N LYS A 328 -17.60 8.15 -14.05
CA LYS A 328 -19.06 8.20 -13.98
C LYS A 328 -19.61 9.62 -14.11
N SER A 329 -18.99 10.61 -13.48
CA SER A 329 -19.39 12.03 -13.56
C SER A 329 -19.38 12.58 -14.99
N ARG A 330 -18.43 12.15 -15.84
CA ARG A 330 -18.38 12.54 -17.26
C ARG A 330 -19.49 11.93 -18.13
N LYS A 331 -20.13 10.84 -17.71
CA LYS A 331 -21.21 10.16 -18.47
C LYS A 331 -22.59 10.80 -18.28
N CYS A 332 -22.79 11.61 -17.24
CA CYS A 332 -24.07 12.31 -17.01
C CYS A 332 -24.09 13.74 -17.58
N GLN A 333 -23.05 14.13 -18.33
CA GLN A 333 -22.88 15.47 -18.91
C GLN A 333 -22.68 15.43 -20.44
N GLY A 334 -22.87 14.26 -21.07
CA GLY A 334 -22.71 14.05 -22.50
C GLY A 334 -24.01 13.62 -23.15
#